data_AF-A0A9D7TTI9-F1
#
_entry.id   AF-A0A9D7TTI9-F1
#
_cell.length_a   1.000
_cell.length_b   1.000
_cell.length_c   1.000
_cell.angle_alpha   90.00
_cell.angle_beta   90.00
_cell.angle_gamma   90.00
#
_symmetry.space_group_name_H-M   'P 1'
#
loop_
_entity.id
_entity.type
_entity.pdbx_description
1 polymer ?
#
loop_
_entity_poly.entity_id
_entity_poly.type
_entity_poly.pdbx_seq_one_letter_code
_entity_poly.pdbx_strand_id
1 'polypeptide(L)'
;MLKKYLPYIALLGAALLLFYIKKNQRGGKAKATTEQTTKRITIPPVGPSPAENPNGRDDFNRRYSNLIITKHARCRMACRHIDESEIKEILQNGRVNPAKIEDDPRGKTYPLEGITHDNQRVRIVFAPKPGGEMVVVTCIDLDRDWSCDCK
;
A
#
# COMPACT_ATOMS: atom_id res chain seq x y z
N MET A 1 49.05 -28.78 -5.21
CA MET A 1 48.66 -27.66 -6.10
C MET A 1 47.27 -27.07 -5.80
N LEU A 2 46.39 -27.79 -5.09
CA LEU A 2 45.01 -27.34 -4.79
C LEU A 2 44.90 -26.07 -3.91
N LYS A 3 45.87 -25.81 -3.03
CA LYS A 3 45.87 -24.64 -2.13
C LYS A 3 45.94 -23.29 -2.86
N LYS A 4 46.51 -23.23 -4.07
CA LYS A 4 46.57 -22.01 -4.89
C LYS A 4 45.23 -21.65 -5.53
N TYR A 5 44.36 -22.66 -5.72
CA TYR A 5 43.04 -22.48 -6.34
C TYR A 5 41.93 -22.27 -5.31
N LEU A 6 42.22 -22.53 -4.03
CA LEU A 6 41.31 -22.36 -2.90
C LEU A 6 40.65 -20.97 -2.83
N PRO A 7 41.36 -19.83 -3.01
CA PRO A 7 40.71 -18.52 -3.04
C PRO A 7 39.78 -18.33 -4.24
N TYR A 8 40.14 -18.86 -5.42
CA TYR A 8 39.33 -18.74 -6.64
C TYR A 8 38.07 -19.62 -6.57
N ILE A 9 38.17 -20.81 -5.99
CA ILE A 9 37.03 -21.72 -5.77
C ILE A 9 36.05 -21.09 -4.77
N ALA A 10 36.56 -20.46 -3.70
CA ALA A 10 35.72 -19.74 -2.73
C ALA A 10 34.98 -18.56 -3.38
N LEU A 11 35.65 -17.79 -4.23
CA LEU A 11 35.05 -16.67 -4.98
C LEU A 11 33.94 -17.14 -5.92
N LEU A 12 34.19 -18.24 -6.66
CA LEU A 12 33.21 -18.81 -7.58
C LEU A 12 32.00 -19.39 -6.83
N GLY A 13 32.22 -20.03 -5.69
CA GLY A 13 31.17 -20.51 -4.79
C GLY A 13 30.32 -19.37 -4.23
N ALA A 14 30.95 -18.26 -3.80
CA ALA A 14 30.23 -17.08 -3.32
C ALA A 14 29.38 -16.43 -4.42
N ALA A 15 29.89 -16.32 -5.64
CA ALA A 15 29.13 -15.80 -6.78
C ALA A 15 27.91 -16.68 -7.11
N LEU A 16 28.06 -18.00 -7.10
CA LEU A 16 26.95 -18.94 -7.30
C LEU A 16 25.92 -18.89 -6.17
N LEU A 17 26.37 -18.77 -4.92
CA LEU A 17 25.49 -18.61 -3.76
C LEU A 17 24.68 -17.32 -3.84
N LEU A 18 25.30 -16.18 -4.17
CA LEU A 18 24.61 -14.91 -4.35
C LEU A 18 23.63 -14.95 -5.53
N PHE A 19 23.99 -15.61 -6.63
CA PHE A 19 23.09 -15.83 -7.76
C PHE A 19 21.87 -16.70 -7.37
N TYR A 20 22.10 -17.77 -6.61
CA TYR A 20 21.05 -18.65 -6.09
C TYR A 20 20.11 -17.89 -5.15
N ILE A 21 20.66 -17.14 -4.19
CA ILE A 21 19.89 -16.28 -3.26
C ILE A 21 19.08 -15.25 -4.06
N LYS A 22 19.67 -14.55 -5.04
CA LYS A 22 18.95 -13.58 -5.88
C LYS A 22 17.80 -14.23 -6.66
N LYS A 23 17.98 -15.46 -7.14
CA LYS A 23 16.95 -16.20 -7.88
C LYS A 23 15.83 -16.73 -6.98
N ASN A 24 16.15 -17.17 -5.75
CA ASN A 24 15.19 -17.76 -4.82
C ASN A 24 14.59 -16.78 -3.80
N GLN A 25 15.19 -15.61 -3.55
CA GLN A 25 14.61 -14.54 -2.73
C GLN A 25 13.54 -13.74 -3.50
N ARG A 26 13.52 -13.83 -4.83
CA ARG A 26 12.39 -13.33 -5.63
C ARG A 26 11.25 -14.33 -5.47
N GLY A 27 10.58 -14.24 -4.33
CA GLY A 27 9.43 -15.07 -3.98
C GLY A 27 8.48 -15.16 -5.16
N GLY A 28 8.31 -16.39 -5.66
CA GLY A 28 7.34 -16.70 -6.68
C GLY A 28 5.96 -16.22 -6.22
N LYS A 29 5.16 -15.76 -7.18
CA LYS A 29 3.78 -15.37 -6.97
C LYS A 29 3.02 -16.47 -6.24
N ALA A 30 2.78 -16.30 -4.95
CA ALA A 30 1.77 -17.07 -4.26
C ALA A 30 0.41 -16.50 -4.67
N LYS A 31 -0.23 -17.14 -5.65
CA LYS A 31 -1.69 -17.12 -5.73
C LYS A 31 -2.21 -17.78 -4.46
N ALA A 32 -2.66 -16.99 -3.49
CA ALA A 32 -3.47 -17.50 -2.40
C ALA A 32 -4.93 -17.51 -2.88
N THR A 33 -5.28 -18.58 -3.59
CA THR A 33 -6.66 -19.00 -3.78
C THR A 33 -7.14 -19.60 -2.45
N THR A 34 -8.33 -19.16 -2.05
CA THR A 34 -9.19 -19.71 -1.01
C THR A 34 -9.15 -21.23 -0.93
N GLU A 35 -8.87 -21.79 0.24
CA GLU A 35 -9.51 -23.03 0.71
C GLU A 35 -9.38 -23.17 2.23
N GLN A 36 -10.54 -23.22 2.88
CA GLN A 36 -10.73 -23.44 4.31
C GLN A 36 -10.42 -24.89 4.66
N THR A 37 -9.72 -25.18 5.76
CA THR A 37 -9.85 -26.44 6.52
C THR A 37 -9.39 -26.25 7.97
N THR A 38 -10.36 -25.95 8.83
CA THR A 38 -10.55 -26.49 10.20
C THR A 38 -9.33 -26.91 11.03
N LYS A 39 -8.83 -25.99 11.88
CA LYS A 39 -8.37 -26.33 13.24
C LYS A 39 -8.75 -25.20 14.20
N ARG A 40 -9.83 -25.44 14.93
CA ARG A 40 -10.49 -24.49 15.85
C ARG A 40 -9.71 -24.46 17.17
N ILE A 41 -8.97 -23.39 17.42
CA ILE A 41 -8.62 -22.96 18.77
C ILE A 41 -9.59 -21.83 19.09
N THR A 42 -10.58 -22.12 19.93
CA THR A 42 -11.58 -21.15 20.37
C THR A 42 -10.96 -20.29 21.48
N ILE A 43 -10.56 -19.07 21.12
CA ILE A 43 -10.32 -17.99 22.09
C ILE A 43 -11.60 -17.14 22.08
N PRO A 44 -12.19 -16.79 23.24
CA PRO A 44 -13.37 -15.94 23.28
C PRO A 44 -13.09 -14.59 22.61
N PRO A 45 -13.96 -14.09 21.72
CA PRO A 45 -13.76 -12.82 21.03
C PRO A 45 -13.83 -11.67 22.04
N VAL A 46 -12.70 -10.98 22.23
CA VAL A 46 -12.66 -9.67 22.87
C VAL A 46 -13.29 -8.67 21.89
N GLY A 47 -14.62 -8.54 21.96
CA GLY A 47 -15.41 -7.46 21.39
C GLY A 47 -15.49 -7.39 19.85
N PRO A 48 -16.64 -6.98 19.29
CA PRO A 48 -16.68 -6.63 17.87
C PRO A 48 -15.80 -5.41 17.62
N SER A 49 -14.72 -5.57 16.85
CA SER A 49 -14.02 -4.45 16.23
C SER A 49 -14.99 -3.77 15.25
N PRO A 50 -15.30 -2.47 15.39
CA PRO A 50 -16.33 -1.81 14.61
C PRO A 50 -15.82 -1.42 13.21
N ALA A 51 -15.40 -2.38 12.38
CA ALA A 51 -14.95 -2.09 11.02
C ALA A 51 -14.99 -3.24 10.00
N GLU A 52 -15.58 -4.39 10.30
CA GLU A 52 -15.85 -5.40 9.26
C GLU A 52 -17.33 -5.39 8.91
N ASN A 53 -17.68 -4.47 8.01
CA ASN A 53 -18.96 -4.52 7.31
C ASN A 53 -18.73 -5.22 5.96
N PRO A 54 -19.15 -6.50 5.79
CA PRO A 54 -18.87 -7.27 4.57
C PRO A 54 -19.69 -6.80 3.36
N ASN A 55 -20.63 -5.87 3.57
CA ASN A 55 -21.45 -5.20 2.56
C ASN A 55 -21.39 -3.65 2.68
N GLY A 56 -20.34 -3.12 3.31
CA GLY A 56 -20.19 -1.71 3.66
C GLY A 56 -20.07 -0.79 2.45
N ARG A 57 -21.19 -0.25 1.98
CA ARG A 57 -21.20 0.98 1.18
C ARG A 57 -20.73 2.10 2.10
N ASP A 58 -19.45 2.41 2.02
CA ASP A 58 -18.92 3.67 2.52
C ASP A 58 -19.58 4.83 1.78
N ASP A 59 -19.96 5.89 2.50
CA ASP A 59 -20.60 7.10 1.95
C ASP A 59 -19.72 7.88 0.95
N PHE A 60 -18.53 7.36 0.64
CA PHE A 60 -17.59 7.94 -0.27
C PHE A 60 -17.90 7.54 -1.72
N ASN A 61 -18.37 8.52 -2.50
CA ASN A 61 -18.55 8.34 -3.94
C ASN A 61 -17.20 8.33 -4.67
N ARG A 62 -16.82 7.17 -5.20
CA ARG A 62 -15.57 6.97 -5.97
C ARG A 62 -15.64 7.43 -7.42
N ARG A 63 -16.81 7.84 -7.92
CA ARG A 63 -16.95 8.31 -9.30
C ARG A 63 -16.39 9.72 -9.42
N TYR A 64 -15.55 9.94 -10.42
CA TYR A 64 -14.97 11.25 -10.71
C TYR A 64 -14.91 11.50 -12.21
N SER A 65 -15.01 12.77 -12.60
CA SER A 65 -14.78 13.24 -13.98
C SER A 65 -13.30 13.48 -14.23
N ASN A 66 -12.63 14.14 -13.28
CA ASN A 66 -11.21 14.49 -13.34
C ASN A 66 -10.52 14.19 -12.00
N LEU A 67 -9.29 13.65 -12.06
CA LEU A 67 -8.45 13.43 -10.89
C LEU A 67 -7.35 14.50 -10.84
N ILE A 68 -7.38 15.36 -9.81
CA ILE A 68 -6.47 16.48 -9.65
C ILE A 68 -5.48 16.17 -8.53
N ILE A 69 -4.19 16.08 -8.86
CA ILE A 69 -3.14 15.84 -7.88
C ILE A 69 -2.49 17.17 -7.48
N THR A 70 -2.60 17.52 -6.19
CA THR A 70 -2.00 18.73 -5.63
C THR A 70 -0.47 18.70 -5.68
N LYS A 71 0.18 19.87 -5.56
CA LYS A 71 1.66 19.94 -5.51
C LYS A 71 2.24 19.15 -4.33
N HIS A 72 1.60 19.24 -3.16
CA HIS A 72 2.02 18.49 -1.98
C HIS A 72 1.90 16.98 -2.18
N ALA A 73 0.75 16.51 -2.71
CA ALA A 73 0.58 15.10 -3.05
C ALA A 73 1.64 14.60 -4.03
N ARG A 74 1.96 15.35 -5.10
CA ARG A 74 3.02 14.95 -6.05
C ARG A 74 4.40 14.85 -5.39
N CYS A 75 4.75 15.78 -4.50
CA CYS A 75 6.00 15.70 -3.76
C CYS A 75 6.04 14.44 -2.88
N ARG A 76 4.95 14.17 -2.17
CA ARG A 76 4.81 13.03 -1.27
C ARG A 76 4.81 11.69 -2.03
N MET A 77 4.24 11.67 -3.24
CA MET A 77 4.29 10.55 -4.19
C MET A 77 5.72 10.26 -4.59
N ALA A 78 6.43 11.25 -5.13
CA ALA A 78 7.82 11.10 -5.58
C ALA A 78 8.76 10.67 -4.44
N CYS A 79 8.62 11.27 -3.25
CA CYS A 79 9.47 10.95 -2.11
C CYS A 79 9.26 9.53 -1.56
N ARG A 80 8.04 8.98 -1.69
CA ARG A 80 7.68 7.66 -1.15
C ARG A 80 7.62 6.56 -2.20
N HIS A 81 7.98 6.89 -3.44
CA HIS A 81 7.87 6.01 -4.59
C HIS A 81 6.44 5.53 -4.86
N ILE A 82 5.45 6.34 -4.52
CA ILE A 82 4.04 6.06 -4.85
C ILE A 82 3.73 6.65 -6.22
N ASP A 83 3.25 5.84 -7.14
CA ASP A 83 2.88 6.25 -8.49
C ASP A 83 1.36 6.52 -8.65
N GLU A 84 0.96 7.05 -9.81
CA GLU A 84 -0.44 7.39 -10.08
C GLU A 84 -1.36 6.17 -10.21
N SER A 85 -0.82 5.02 -10.63
CA SER A 85 -1.58 3.77 -10.75
C SER A 85 -2.01 3.26 -9.38
N GLU A 86 -1.14 3.42 -8.38
CA GLU A 86 -1.42 3.09 -6.98
C GLU A 86 -2.47 4.01 -6.37
N ILE A 87 -2.43 5.31 -6.68
CA ILE A 87 -3.50 6.24 -6.26
C ILE A 87 -4.86 5.78 -6.80
N LYS A 88 -4.92 5.40 -8.08
CA LYS A 88 -6.15 4.92 -8.71
C LYS A 88 -6.59 3.59 -8.12
N GLU A 89 -5.66 2.69 -7.83
CA GLU A 89 -5.92 1.41 -7.18
C GLU A 89 -6.57 1.61 -5.82
N ILE A 90 -6.01 2.49 -4.98
CA ILE A 90 -6.56 2.80 -3.66
C ILE A 90 -7.89 3.53 -3.77
N LEU A 91 -8.07 4.39 -4.77
CA LEU A 91 -9.36 5.04 -5.00
C LEU A 91 -10.48 4.02 -5.29
N GLN A 92 -10.18 2.93 -6.00
CA GLN A 92 -11.15 1.89 -6.32
C GLN A 92 -11.33 0.86 -5.19
N ASN A 93 -10.23 0.34 -4.65
CA ASN A 93 -10.22 -0.83 -3.77
C ASN A 93 -9.97 -0.49 -2.30
N GLY A 94 -9.53 0.73 -2.01
CA GLY A 94 -9.20 1.19 -0.66
C GLY A 94 -10.42 1.28 0.23
N ARG A 95 -10.19 1.06 1.53
CA ARG A 95 -11.19 1.17 2.58
C ARG A 95 -11.11 2.55 3.21
N VAL A 96 -12.25 3.25 3.31
CA VAL A 96 -12.31 4.53 4.01
C VAL A 96 -12.03 4.31 5.49
N ASN A 97 -11.15 5.14 6.08
CA ASN A 97 -10.95 5.19 7.52
C ASN A 97 -11.85 6.29 8.13
N PRO A 98 -13.02 5.93 8.72
CA PRO A 98 -13.97 6.92 9.22
C PRO A 98 -13.43 7.76 10.38
N ALA A 99 -12.48 7.23 11.15
CA ALA A 99 -11.88 7.92 12.30
C ALA A 99 -10.96 9.08 11.88
N LYS A 100 -10.62 9.18 10.60
CA LYS A 100 -9.71 10.19 10.04
C LYS A 100 -10.39 11.08 8.99
N ILE A 101 -11.72 10.95 8.82
CA ILE A 101 -12.48 11.87 7.98
C ILE A 101 -12.46 13.24 8.63
N GLU A 102 -12.06 14.26 7.87
CA GLU A 102 -12.09 15.65 8.30
C GLU A 102 -13.14 16.40 7.49
N ASP A 103 -13.92 17.24 8.16
CA ASP A 103 -14.90 18.12 7.54
C ASP A 103 -14.58 19.55 7.95
N ASP A 104 -14.09 20.34 7.00
CA ASP A 104 -13.68 21.71 7.20
C ASP A 104 -14.44 22.65 6.23
N PRO A 105 -14.36 23.98 6.40
CA PRO A 105 -15.03 24.92 5.49
C PRO A 105 -14.57 24.84 4.02
N ARG A 106 -13.43 24.18 3.73
CA ARG A 106 -12.89 23.95 2.38
C ARG A 106 -13.43 22.65 1.78
N GLY A 107 -14.07 21.80 2.58
CA GLY A 107 -14.81 20.61 2.21
C GLY A 107 -14.30 19.34 2.89
N LYS A 108 -15.15 18.31 2.86
CA LYS A 108 -14.88 17.01 3.48
C LYS A 108 -13.77 16.22 2.77
N THR A 109 -12.87 15.62 3.56
CA THR A 109 -11.78 14.76 3.09
C THR A 109 -11.96 13.32 3.56
N TYR A 110 -11.56 12.38 2.70
CA TYR A 110 -11.74 10.95 2.89
C TYR A 110 -10.39 10.25 2.77
N PRO A 111 -9.83 9.76 3.89
CA PRO A 111 -8.63 8.93 3.87
C PRO A 111 -9.02 7.50 3.50
N LEU A 112 -8.50 7.02 2.37
CA LEU A 112 -8.62 5.64 1.94
C LEU A 112 -7.30 4.92 2.21
N GLU A 113 -7.40 3.75 2.83
CA GLU A 113 -6.26 2.89 3.16
C GLU A 113 -6.34 1.58 2.39
N GLY A 114 -5.19 1.08 1.98
CA GLY A 114 -5.09 -0.18 1.29
C GLY A 114 -3.65 -0.62 1.10
N ILE A 115 -3.51 -1.79 0.48
CA ILE A 115 -2.22 -2.32 0.04
C ILE A 115 -2.22 -2.17 -1.48
N THR A 116 -1.18 -1.54 -2.01
CA THR A 116 -0.95 -1.33 -3.44
C THR A 116 -0.36 -2.57 -4.11
N HIS A 117 -0.31 -2.57 -5.43
CA HIS A 117 0.24 -3.68 -6.22
C HIS A 117 1.74 -3.94 -5.99
N ASP A 118 2.48 -2.97 -5.45
CA ASP A 118 3.89 -3.10 -5.03
C ASP A 118 4.04 -3.64 -3.59
N ASN A 119 2.91 -3.91 -2.92
CA ASN A 119 2.79 -4.38 -1.55
C ASN A 119 3.19 -3.33 -0.49
N GLN A 120 3.05 -2.04 -0.78
CA GLN A 120 3.12 -0.95 0.18
C GLN A 120 1.75 -0.70 0.82
N ARG A 121 1.69 -0.54 2.14
CA ARG A 121 0.47 -0.09 2.81
C ARG A 121 0.41 1.43 2.80
N VAL A 122 -0.55 1.99 2.08
CA VAL A 122 -0.66 3.45 1.92
C VAL A 122 -2.00 3.97 2.40
N ARG A 123 -2.01 5.23 2.81
CA ARG A 123 -3.20 6.06 3.03
C ARG A 123 -3.18 7.23 2.06
N ILE A 124 -4.21 7.33 1.23
CA ILE A 124 -4.39 8.43 0.30
C ILE A 124 -5.59 9.26 0.74
N VAL A 125 -5.41 10.58 0.85
CA VAL A 125 -6.47 11.50 1.27
C VAL A 125 -7.10 12.13 0.04
N PHE A 126 -8.38 11.83 -0.18
CA PHE A 126 -9.17 12.32 -1.29
C PHE A 126 -10.16 13.40 -0.82
N ALA A 127 -10.29 14.47 -1.59
CA ALA A 127 -11.25 15.55 -1.36
C ALA A 127 -12.15 15.69 -2.60
N PRO A 128 -13.36 15.10 -2.61
CA PRO A 128 -14.30 15.29 -3.69
C PRO A 128 -14.78 16.75 -3.72
N LYS A 129 -14.91 17.31 -4.91
CA LYS A 129 -15.40 18.68 -5.13
C LYS A 129 -16.73 18.69 -5.88
N PRO A 130 -17.55 19.75 -5.71
CA PRO A 130 -18.74 19.94 -6.54
C PRO A 130 -18.36 19.91 -8.02
N GLY A 131 -19.14 19.22 -8.86
CA GLY A 131 -18.83 19.03 -10.29
C GLY A 131 -18.12 17.71 -10.64
N GLY A 132 -17.88 16.85 -9.65
CA GLY A 132 -17.35 15.49 -9.88
C GLY A 132 -15.83 15.42 -9.96
N GLU A 133 -15.12 16.51 -9.66
CA GLU A 133 -13.66 16.49 -9.55
C GLU A 133 -13.23 15.79 -8.25
N MET A 134 -12.16 15.02 -8.33
CA MET A 134 -11.55 14.34 -7.19
C MET A 134 -10.14 14.89 -6.97
N VAL A 135 -9.90 15.50 -5.81
CA VAL A 135 -8.59 16.09 -5.49
C VAL A 135 -7.81 15.16 -4.57
N VAL A 136 -6.58 14.83 -4.95
CA VAL A 136 -5.63 14.10 -4.10
C VAL A 136 -4.85 15.10 -3.25
N VAL A 137 -5.13 15.12 -1.96
CA VAL A 137 -4.55 16.08 -1.01
C VAL A 137 -3.16 15.64 -0.58
N THR A 138 -3.00 14.38 -0.19
CA THR A 138 -1.70 13.84 0.25
C THR A 138 -1.65 12.32 0.15
N CYS A 139 -0.43 11.78 0.18
CA CYS A 139 -0.11 10.36 0.11
C CYS A 139 0.85 10.00 1.24
N ILE A 140 0.51 8.95 1.99
CA ILE A 140 1.22 8.54 3.20
C ILE A 140 1.50 7.05 3.11
N ASP A 141 2.76 6.67 3.28
CA ASP A 141 3.16 5.28 3.57
C ASP A 141 2.94 5.04 5.07
N LEU A 142 2.20 3.99 5.41
CA LEU A 142 1.84 3.64 6.78
C LEU A 142 2.87 2.72 7.44
N ASP A 143 3.73 2.06 6.67
CA ASP A 143 4.71 1.10 7.16
C ASP A 143 6.11 1.73 7.30
N ARG A 144 6.39 2.81 6.56
CA ARG A 144 7.68 3.49 6.59
C ARG A 144 7.53 5.01 6.70
N ASP A 145 8.36 5.58 7.58
CA ASP A 145 8.56 7.02 7.61
C ASP A 145 9.64 7.44 6.61
N TRP A 146 9.35 8.50 5.86
CA TRP A 146 10.21 9.03 4.80
C TRP A 146 10.53 10.49 5.11
N SER A 147 11.81 10.83 5.21
CA SER A 147 12.26 12.20 5.43
C SER A 147 12.09 13.03 4.14
N CYS A 148 10.89 13.61 3.97
CA CYS A 148 10.55 14.44 2.82
C CYS A 148 10.46 15.92 3.23
N ASP A 149 11.14 16.82 2.51
CA ASP A 149 10.94 18.27 2.62
C ASP A 149 9.90 18.77 1.60
N CYS A 150 8.66 18.33 1.78
CA CYS A 150 7.53 18.74 0.93
C CYS A 150 6.87 20.00 1.49
N LYS A 151 6.88 21.08 0.72
CA LYS A 151 6.28 22.39 1.05
C LYS A 151 4.95 22.60 0.34
#